data_AF-A0A7L6CMW4-F1
#
_entry.id   AF-A0A7L6CMW4-F1
#
_cell.length_a   1.000
_cell.length_b   1.000
_cell.length_c   1.000
_cell.angle_alpha   90.00
_cell.angle_beta   90.00
_cell.angle_gamma   90.00
#
_symmetry.space_group_name_H-M   'P 1'
#
loop_
_entity.id
_entity.type
_entity.pdbx_description
1 polymer ?
#
loop_
_entity_poly.entity_id
_entity_poly.type
_entity_poly.pdbx_seq_one_letter_code
_entity_poly.pdbx_strand_id
1 'polypeptide(L)'
;MDYEMVALSCTTYIMAVWMLLHGIRGAQTGVIVESRKGSPVKDYYYRGNIGFYVNVFFYIVGGTFTVGISTCFLMKGLGYW
;
A
#
# COMPACT_ATOMS: atom_id res chain seq x y z
N MET A 1 12.54 -5.86 -26.82
CA MET A 1 11.72 -6.31 -25.69
C MET A 1 12.57 -7.28 -24.86
N ASP A 2 12.84 -6.91 -23.62
CA ASP A 2 13.58 -7.70 -22.64
C ASP A 2 12.57 -8.42 -21.73
N TYR A 3 12.42 -9.73 -21.96
CA TYR A 3 11.45 -10.55 -21.23
C TYR A 3 11.81 -10.77 -19.75
N GLU A 4 13.10 -10.76 -19.41
CA GLU A 4 13.54 -10.91 -18.02
C GLU A 4 13.15 -9.68 -17.20
N MET A 5 13.35 -8.49 -17.77
CA MET A 5 12.97 -7.25 -17.12
C MET A 5 11.45 -7.08 -17.03
N VAL A 6 10.70 -7.54 -18.04
CA VAL A 6 9.23 -7.60 -17.98
C VAL A 6 8.77 -8.57 -16.88
N ALA A 7 9.34 -9.76 -16.78
CA ALA A 7 9.02 -10.71 -15.72
C ALA A 7 9.34 -10.14 -14.32
N LEU A 8 10.49 -9.48 -14.18
CA LEU A 8 10.86 -8.78 -12.95
C LEU A 8 9.81 -7.71 -12.59
N SER A 9 9.39 -6.89 -13.56
CA SER A 9 8.37 -5.85 -13.34
C SER A 9 7.05 -6.43 -12.81
N CYS A 10 6.62 -7.59 -13.33
CA CYS A 10 5.40 -8.26 -12.86
C CYS A 10 5.55 -8.73 -11.41
N THR A 11 6.70 -9.32 -11.05
CA THR A 11 6.95 -9.75 -9.66
C THR A 11 6.99 -8.58 -8.69
N THR A 12 7.59 -7.45 -9.09
CA THR A 12 7.63 -6.25 -8.25
C THR A 12 6.25 -5.59 -8.14
N TYR A 13 5.40 -5.65 -9.17
CA TYR A 13 4.00 -5.22 -9.07
C TYR A 13 3.21 -6.06 -8.07
N ILE A 14 3.37 -7.38 -8.08
CA ILE A 14 2.70 -8.26 -7.11
C ILE A 14 3.12 -7.88 -5.68
N MET A 15 4.42 -7.64 -5.46
CA MET A 15 4.93 -7.18 -4.17
C MET A 15 4.33 -5.82 -3.78
N ALA A 16 4.27 -4.86 -4.70
CA ALA A 16 3.68 -3.55 -4.46
C ALA A 16 2.20 -3.65 -4.04
N VAL A 17 1.42 -4.47 -4.76
CA VAL A 17 0.01 -4.73 -4.42
C VAL A 17 -0.12 -5.37 -3.05
N TRP A 18 0.71 -6.36 -2.73
CA TRP A 18 0.70 -7.02 -1.43
C TRP A 18 0.97 -6.04 -0.28
N MET A 19 1.97 -5.16 -0.43
CA MET A 19 2.30 -4.14 0.58
C MET A 19 1.17 -3.13 0.75
N LEU A 20 0.60 -2.63 -0.36
CA LEU A 20 -0.53 -1.69 -0.31
C LEU A 20 -1.76 -2.30 0.37
N LEU A 21 -2.09 -3.56 0.06
CA LEU A 21 -3.18 -4.27 0.72
C LEU A 21 -2.94 -4.44 2.23
N HIS A 22 -1.70 -4.72 2.65
CA HIS A 22 -1.34 -4.79 4.07
C HIS A 22 -1.48 -3.43 4.76
N GLY A 23 -0.98 -2.36 4.13
CA GLY A 23 -1.13 -1.00 4.64
C GLY A 23 -2.59 -0.58 4.79
N ILE A 24 -3.42 -0.80 3.76
CA ILE A 24 -4.85 -0.46 3.78
C ILE A 24 -5.60 -1.24 4.86
N ARG A 25 -5.38 -2.55 4.96
CA ARG A 25 -6.00 -3.37 6.01
C ARG A 25 -5.54 -2.95 7.41
N GLY A 26 -4.26 -2.61 7.56
CA GLY A 26 -3.72 -2.05 8.79
C GLY A 26 -4.38 -0.72 9.16
N ALA A 27 -4.57 0.18 8.20
CA ALA A 27 -5.28 1.44 8.44
C ALA A 27 -6.75 1.23 8.86
N GLN A 28 -7.46 0.31 8.19
CA GLN A 28 -8.85 -0.04 8.51
C GLN A 28 -9.01 -0.69 9.89
N THR A 29 -8.06 -1.52 10.30
CA THR A 29 -8.07 -2.15 11.63
C THR A 29 -7.57 -1.23 12.74
N GLY A 30 -6.76 -0.23 12.38
CA GLY A 30 -6.18 0.74 13.29
C GLY A 30 -7.16 1.81 13.77
N VAL A 31 -8.27 2.04 13.08
CA VAL A 31 -9.25 3.06 13.46
C VAL A 31 -10.58 2.39 13.79
N ILE A 32 -11.03 2.53 15.04
CA ILE A 32 -12.37 2.12 15.48
C ILE A 32 -13.27 3.35 15.32
N VAL A 33 -14.37 3.17 14.58
CA VAL A 33 -15.37 4.21 14.36
C VAL A 33 -16.64 3.81 15.10
N GLU A 34 -17.00 4.56 16.13
CA GLU A 34 -18.24 4.35 16.90
C GLU A 34 -19.22 5.49 16.62
N SER A 35 -20.43 5.15 16.19
CA SER A 35 -21.49 6.14 15.98
C SER A 35 -22.23 6.36 17.31
N ARG A 36 -22.37 7.62 17.74
CA ARG A 36 -23.16 7.93 18.93
C ARG A 36 -24.65 7.69 18.67
N LYS A 37 -25.33 6.99 19.58
CA LYS A 37 -26.75 6.67 19.43
C LYS A 37 -27.59 7.96 19.32
N GLY A 38 -28.30 8.10 18.20
CA GLY A 38 -29.18 9.25 17.95
C GLY A 38 -28.47 10.54 17.54
N SER A 39 -27.18 10.49 17.17
CA SER A 39 -26.41 11.65 16.71
C SER A 39 -25.66 11.34 15.40
N PRO A 40 -25.49 12.30 14.48
CA PRO A 40 -24.65 12.13 13.30
C PRO A 40 -23.14 12.13 13.63
N VAL A 41 -22.77 12.36 14.89
CA VAL A 41 -21.38 12.43 15.35
C VAL A 41 -20.79 11.03 15.51
N LYS A 42 -19.58 10.83 14.96
CA LYS A 42 -18.77 9.61 15.08
C LYS A 42 -17.55 9.87 15.93
N ASP A 43 -17.29 8.98 16.89
CA ASP A 43 -16.06 8.95 17.67
C ASP A 43 -15.04 8.07 16.98
N TYR A 44 -13.79 8.54 16.92
CA TYR A 44 -12.67 7.86 16.28
C TYR A 44 -11.64 7.49 17.34
N TYR A 45 -11.41 6.18 17.51
CA TYR A 45 -10.41 5.67 18.45
C TYR A 45 -9.28 4.98 17.70
N TYR A 46 -8.05 5.30 18.09
CA TYR A 46 -6.85 4.67 17.55
C TYR A 46 -6.55 3.40 18.35
N ARG A 47 -6.56 2.24 17.68
CA ARG A 47 -6.39 0.93 18.33
C ARG A 47 -4.92 0.56 18.55
N GLY A 48 -4.00 1.13 17.78
CA GLY A 48 -2.59 0.76 17.77
C GLY A 48 -1.70 1.67 18.62
N ASN A 49 -0.49 1.20 18.95
CA ASN A 49 0.58 2.08 19.41
C ASN A 49 1.16 2.87 18.20
N ILE A 50 2.01 3.87 18.48
CA ILE A 50 2.62 4.68 17.40
C ILE A 50 3.40 3.81 16.40
N GLY A 51 4.05 2.73 16.86
CA GLY A 51 4.79 1.80 16.01
C GLY A 51 3.91 1.09 14.98
N PHE A 52 2.67 0.76 15.33
CA PHE A 52 1.71 0.18 14.39
C PHE A 52 1.42 1.13 13.22
N TYR A 53 1.15 2.41 13.50
CA TYR A 53 0.85 3.40 12.45
C TYR A 53 2.08 3.72 11.60
N VAL A 54 3.26 3.75 12.20
CA VAL A 54 4.53 3.88 11.48
C VAL A 54 4.73 2.70 10.51
N ASN A 55 4.41 1.47 10.95
CA ASN A 55 4.49 0.30 10.08
C ASN A 55 3.48 0.38 8.92
N VAL A 56 2.23 0.75 9.21
CA VAL A 56 1.20 0.98 8.19
C VAL A 56 1.65 2.04 7.17
N PHE A 57 2.26 3.13 7.64
CA PHE A 57 2.82 4.17 6.79
C PHE A 57 3.92 3.62 5.87
N PHE A 58 4.86 2.83 6.40
CA PHE A 58 5.91 2.22 5.59
C PHE A 58 5.37 1.25 4.52
N TYR A 59 4.35 0.47 4.84
CA TYR A 59 3.70 -0.39 3.84
C TYR A 59 3.06 0.41 2.70
N ILE A 60 2.41 1.53 3.02
CA ILE A 60 1.77 2.39 2.01
C ILE A 60 2.83 3.07 1.15
N VAL A 61 3.77 3.79 1.77
CA VAL A 61 4.81 4.56 1.05
C VAL A 61 5.73 3.63 0.27
N GLY A 62 6.18 2.54 0.89
CA GLY A 62 6.95 1.51 0.21
C GLY A 62 6.17 0.91 -0.95
N GLY A 63 4.87 0.64 -0.77
CA GLY A 63 4.01 0.09 -1.81
C GLY A 63 3.94 1.01 -3.03
N THR A 64 3.66 2.28 -2.81
CA THR A 64 3.61 3.32 -3.85
C THR A 64 4.97 3.47 -4.55
N PHE A 65 6.07 3.47 -3.81
CA PHE A 65 7.41 3.54 -4.40
C PHE A 65 7.71 2.33 -5.29
N THR A 66 7.37 1.13 -4.84
CA THR A 66 7.55 -0.11 -5.61
C THR A 66 6.70 -0.13 -6.88
N VAL A 67 5.51 0.49 -6.90
CA VAL A 67 4.74 0.71 -8.14
C VAL A 67 5.54 1.53 -9.15
N GLY A 68 6.20 2.60 -8.70
CA GLY A 68 7.06 3.44 -9.55
C GLY A 68 8.22 2.66 -10.16
N ILE A 69 8.94 1.87 -9.34
CA ILE A 69 10.03 0.99 -9.80
C ILE A 69 9.50 -0.04 -10.81
N SER A 70 8.38 -0.69 -10.50
CA SER A 70 7.78 -1.71 -11.38
C SER A 70 7.42 -1.13 -12.74
N THR A 71 6.84 0.09 -12.75
CA THR A 71 6.52 0.82 -13.97
C THR A 71 7.78 1.16 -14.76
N CYS A 72 8.85 1.59 -14.09
CA CYS A 72 10.13 1.87 -14.74
C CYS A 72 10.73 0.63 -15.41
N PHE A 73 10.74 -0.52 -14.72
CA PHE A 73 11.21 -1.79 -15.28
C PHE A 73 10.33 -2.27 -16.44
N LEU A 74 9.01 -2.10 -16.34
CA LEU A 74 8.11 -2.44 -17.42
C LEU A 74 8.42 -1.60 -18.68
N MET A 75 8.57 -0.28 -18.52
CA MET A 75 8.85 0.63 -19.65
C MET A 75 10.18 0.31 -20.33
N LYS A 76 11.24 0.05 -19.55
CA LYS A 76 12.55 -0.38 -20.08
C LYS A 76 12.47 -1.76 -20.74
N GLY A 77 11.80 -2.72 -20.12
CA GLY A 77 11.63 -4.06 -20.66
C GLY A 77 10.85 -4.07 -21.98
N LEU A 78 9.86 -3.20 -22.13
CA LEU A 78 9.11 -3.01 -23.37
C LEU A 78 9.90 -2.23 -24.44
N GLY A 79 11.00 -1.57 -24.07
CA GLY A 79 11.84 -0.78 -24.97
C GLY A 79 11.30 0.63 -25.25
N TYR A 80 10.46 1.16 -24.38
CA TYR A 80 9.97 2.55 -24.46
C TYR A 80 11.00 3.57 -23.93
N TRP A 81 12.09 3.10 -23.30
CA TRP A 81 13.23 3.86 -22.76
C TRP A 81 14.52 3.08 -22.92
#